data_AF-A0A9E4WPG3-F1
#
_entry.id   AF-A0A9E4WPG3-F1
#
_cell.length_a   1.000
_cell.length_b   1.000
_cell.length_c   1.000
_cell.angle_alpha   90.00
_cell.angle_beta   90.00
_cell.angle_gamma   90.00
#
_symmetry.space_group_name_H-M   'P 1'
#
loop_
_entity.id
_entity.type
_entity.pdbx_description
1 polymer ?
#
loop_
_entity_poly.entity_id
_entity_poly.type
_entity_poly.pdbx_seq_one_letter_code
_entity_poly.pdbx_strand_id
1 'polypeptide(L)'
;MTDELAATQEELAAAKAELERIQEAAADSEARAAHAESQLTQANAEIELARNESETREQDLTAQLQSAADRYRGLALEQAPELPAELVSGATVAEVDEALQRARETVSKVRGHLESQAQAGKVPVGAPPRSEPDLSGLSTEEKISYGLQQRAG
;
A
#
# COMPACT_ATOMS: atom_id res chain seq x y z
N MET A 1 -35.21 84.08 -31.96
CA MET A 1 -34.86 83.99 -30.53
C MET A 1 -35.85 83.12 -29.74
N THR A 2 -37.16 83.20 -29.97
CA THR A 2 -38.15 82.33 -29.30
C THR A 2 -38.06 80.86 -29.74
N ASP A 3 -37.86 80.60 -31.03
CA ASP A 3 -37.86 79.23 -31.58
C ASP A 3 -36.62 78.43 -31.16
N GLU A 4 -35.48 79.10 -31.02
CA GLU A 4 -34.22 78.50 -30.54
C GLU A 4 -34.29 78.15 -29.04
N LEU A 5 -34.98 78.99 -28.25
CA LEU A 5 -35.26 78.69 -26.84
C LEU A 5 -36.22 77.50 -26.70
N ALA A 6 -37.21 77.37 -27.59
CA ALA A 6 -38.12 76.23 -27.59
C ALA A 6 -37.40 74.92 -27.97
N ALA A 7 -36.55 74.95 -29.01
CA ALA A 7 -35.76 73.79 -29.42
C ALA A 7 -34.79 73.31 -28.32
N THR A 8 -34.10 74.22 -27.66
CA THR A 8 -33.20 73.89 -26.54
C THR A 8 -33.93 73.35 -25.31
N GLN A 9 -35.17 73.82 -25.06
CA GLN A 9 -36.01 73.27 -24.00
C GLN A 9 -36.48 71.84 -24.31
N GLU A 10 -36.83 71.55 -25.55
CA GLU A 10 -37.20 70.21 -26.00
C GLU A 10 -36.01 69.23 -25.91
N GLU A 11 -34.83 69.64 -26.35
CA GLU A 11 -33.59 68.85 -26.20
C GLU A 11 -33.25 68.59 -24.73
N LEU A 12 -33.40 69.59 -23.86
CA LEU A 12 -33.18 69.43 -22.42
C LEU A 12 -34.18 68.44 -21.79
N ALA A 13 -35.45 68.49 -22.22
CA ALA A 13 -36.46 67.55 -21.76
C ALA A 13 -36.16 66.12 -22.22
N ALA A 14 -35.75 65.94 -23.46
CA ALA A 14 -35.35 64.64 -24.01
C ALA A 14 -34.11 64.08 -23.28
N ALA A 15 -33.09 64.91 -23.03
CA ALA A 15 -31.88 64.50 -22.31
C ALA A 15 -32.18 64.10 -20.85
N LYS A 16 -33.10 64.81 -20.17
CA LYS A 16 -33.53 64.44 -18.82
C LYS A 16 -34.26 63.10 -18.80
N ALA A 17 -35.17 62.86 -19.74
CA ALA A 17 -35.87 61.60 -19.85
C ALA A 17 -34.92 60.42 -20.18
N GLU A 18 -33.86 60.66 -20.96
CA GLU A 18 -32.81 59.67 -21.20
C GLU A 18 -32.00 59.39 -19.94
N LEU A 19 -31.61 60.44 -19.19
CA LEU A 19 -30.89 60.29 -17.92
C LEU A 19 -31.70 59.48 -16.89
N GLU A 20 -32.99 59.75 -16.76
CA GLU A 20 -33.88 58.98 -15.86
C GLU A 20 -33.93 57.51 -16.28
N ARG A 21 -34.10 57.22 -17.57
CA ARG A 21 -34.08 55.83 -18.08
C ARG A 21 -32.75 55.12 -17.81
N ILE A 22 -31.62 55.81 -18.00
CA ILE A 22 -30.30 55.25 -17.71
C ILE A 22 -30.12 55.01 -16.21
N GLN A 23 -30.59 55.93 -15.36
CA GLN A 23 -30.52 55.77 -13.91
C GLN A 23 -31.34 54.58 -13.41
N GLU A 24 -32.55 54.40 -13.94
CA GLU A 24 -33.37 53.23 -13.63
C GLU A 24 -32.71 51.93 -14.07
N ALA A 25 -32.18 51.89 -15.29
CA ALA A 25 -31.46 50.71 -15.80
C ALA A 25 -30.19 50.41 -15.00
N ALA A 26 -29.46 51.45 -14.59
CA ALA A 26 -28.26 51.30 -13.75
C ALA A 26 -28.64 50.72 -12.38
N ALA A 27 -29.68 51.25 -11.73
CA ALA A 27 -30.16 50.76 -10.44
C ALA A 27 -30.63 49.29 -10.50
N ASP A 28 -31.35 48.91 -11.56
CA ASP A 28 -31.75 47.51 -11.78
C ASP A 28 -30.53 46.60 -11.99
N SER A 29 -29.55 47.05 -12.78
CA SER A 29 -28.33 46.28 -13.02
C SER A 29 -27.48 46.09 -11.75
N GLU A 30 -27.39 47.13 -10.91
CA GLU A 30 -26.68 47.09 -9.63
C GLU A 30 -27.38 46.16 -8.64
N ALA A 31 -28.71 46.20 -8.56
CA ALA A 31 -29.48 45.28 -7.74
C ALA A 31 -29.28 43.81 -8.17
N ARG A 32 -29.26 43.54 -9.48
CA ARG A 32 -28.96 42.20 -10.01
C ARG A 32 -27.53 41.76 -9.74
N ALA A 33 -26.56 42.66 -9.87
CA ALA A 33 -25.15 42.37 -9.56
C ALA A 33 -24.96 42.04 -8.08
N ALA A 34 -25.49 42.87 -7.18
CA ALA A 34 -25.43 42.64 -5.74
C ALA A 34 -26.09 41.31 -5.33
N HIS A 35 -27.23 40.98 -5.96
CA HIS A 35 -27.89 39.70 -5.72
C HIS A 35 -27.05 38.51 -6.21
N ALA A 36 -26.47 38.59 -7.41
CA ALA A 36 -25.61 37.54 -7.94
C ALA A 36 -24.32 37.36 -7.12
N GLU A 37 -23.70 38.46 -6.67
CA GLU A 37 -22.55 38.43 -5.76
C GLU A 37 -22.89 37.73 -4.44
N SER A 38 -24.03 38.06 -3.85
CA SER A 38 -24.49 37.39 -2.62
C SER A 38 -24.70 35.89 -2.84
N GLN A 39 -25.27 35.48 -3.98
CA GLN A 39 -25.43 34.06 -4.30
C GLN A 39 -24.07 33.36 -4.50
N LEU A 40 -23.12 34.02 -5.17
CA LEU A 40 -21.78 33.48 -5.37
C LEU A 40 -21.03 33.32 -4.04
N THR A 41 -21.11 34.30 -3.15
CA THR A 41 -20.53 34.21 -1.81
C THR A 41 -21.14 33.05 -1.03
N GLN A 42 -22.46 32.89 -1.08
CA GLN A 42 -23.15 31.78 -0.42
C GLN A 42 -22.72 30.42 -1.00
N ALA A 43 -22.75 30.26 -2.32
CA ALA A 43 -22.38 29.03 -2.98
C ALA A 43 -20.91 28.64 -2.71
N ASN A 44 -20.01 29.63 -2.70
CA ASN A 44 -18.60 29.39 -2.35
C ASN A 44 -18.45 28.92 -0.90
N ALA A 45 -19.19 29.52 0.04
CA ALA A 45 -19.16 29.07 1.43
C ALA A 45 -19.69 27.63 1.59
N GLU A 46 -20.75 27.27 0.86
CA GLU A 46 -21.30 25.91 0.85
C GLU A 46 -20.31 24.89 0.25
N ILE A 47 -19.64 25.25 -0.85
CA ILE A 47 -18.61 24.40 -1.48
C ILE A 47 -17.45 24.15 -0.51
N GLU A 48 -16.95 25.19 0.15
CA GLU A 48 -15.84 25.07 1.10
C GLU A 48 -16.23 24.22 2.31
N LEU A 49 -17.45 24.39 2.83
CA LEU A 49 -17.95 23.54 3.90
C LEU A 49 -18.04 22.07 3.46
N ALA A 50 -18.61 21.80 2.29
CA ALA A 50 -18.72 20.44 1.75
C ALA A 50 -17.34 19.79 1.50
N ARG A 51 -16.36 20.56 1.04
CA ARG A 51 -14.97 20.09 0.86
C ARG A 51 -14.35 19.69 2.20
N ASN A 52 -14.42 20.57 3.19
CA ASN A 52 -13.86 20.29 4.52
C ASN A 52 -14.51 19.06 5.17
N GLU A 53 -15.83 18.89 5.02
CA GLU A 53 -16.52 17.69 5.48
C GLU A 53 -16.06 16.42 4.75
N SER A 54 -15.89 16.49 3.44
CA SER A 54 -15.41 15.36 2.64
C SER A 54 -14.00 14.96 3.04
N GLU A 55 -13.08 15.93 3.16
CA GLU A 55 -11.70 15.69 3.57
C GLU A 55 -11.61 15.05 4.96
N THR A 56 -12.41 15.55 5.91
CA THR A 56 -12.48 14.97 7.26
C THR A 56 -12.97 13.52 7.22
N ARG A 57 -14.04 13.25 6.47
CA ARG A 57 -14.58 11.89 6.32
C ARG A 57 -13.57 10.95 5.65
N GLU A 58 -12.83 11.41 4.64
CA GLU A 58 -11.80 10.63 3.97
C GLU A 58 -10.63 10.30 4.91
N GLN A 59 -10.18 11.27 5.71
CA GLN A 59 -9.15 11.04 6.72
C GLN A 59 -9.61 10.03 7.78
N ASP A 60 -10.83 10.18 8.29
CA ASP A 60 -11.41 9.25 9.27
C ASP A 60 -11.54 7.83 8.71
N LEU A 61 -12.05 7.70 7.49
CA LEU A 61 -12.17 6.39 6.81
C LEU A 61 -10.79 5.77 6.57
N THR A 62 -9.81 6.55 6.14
CA THR A 62 -8.44 6.08 5.92
C THR A 62 -7.83 5.57 7.22
N ALA A 63 -7.97 6.32 8.32
CA ALA A 63 -7.47 5.91 9.63
C ALA A 63 -8.18 4.64 10.15
N GLN A 64 -9.50 4.52 9.93
CA GLN A 64 -10.25 3.33 10.30
C GLN A 64 -9.82 2.10 9.50
N LEU A 65 -9.61 2.24 8.18
CA LEU A 65 -9.16 1.16 7.31
C LEU A 65 -7.75 0.69 7.67
N GLN A 66 -6.84 1.62 7.95
CA GLN A 66 -5.48 1.30 8.43
C GLN A 66 -5.53 0.57 9.77
N SER A 67 -6.32 1.07 10.73
CA SER A 67 -6.48 0.41 12.03
C SER A 67 -7.07 -1.00 11.89
N ALA A 68 -8.03 -1.20 10.98
CA ALA A 68 -8.59 -2.50 10.68
C ALA A 68 -7.55 -3.46 10.07
N ALA A 69 -6.75 -2.98 9.11
CA ALA A 69 -5.66 -3.76 8.51
C ALA A 69 -4.58 -4.15 9.54
N ASP A 70 -4.20 -3.24 10.44
CA ASP A 70 -3.23 -3.52 11.51
C ASP A 70 -3.75 -4.57 12.50
N ARG A 71 -5.02 -4.48 12.91
CA ARG A 71 -5.67 -5.48 13.79
C ARG A 71 -5.75 -6.83 13.10
N TYR A 72 -6.13 -6.84 11.82
CA TYR A 72 -6.18 -8.06 11.03
C TYR A 72 -4.80 -8.73 10.93
N ARG A 73 -3.75 -7.95 10.63
CA ARG A 73 -2.36 -8.44 10.63
C ARG A 73 -1.98 -9.03 11.99
N GLY A 74 -2.30 -8.35 13.09
CA GLY A 74 -2.02 -8.84 14.44
C GLY A 74 -2.65 -10.21 14.69
N LEU A 75 -3.94 -10.37 14.42
CA LEU A 75 -4.65 -11.63 14.57
C LEU A 75 -4.10 -12.74 13.66
N ALA A 76 -3.74 -12.40 12.42
CA ALA A 76 -3.17 -13.36 11.49
C ALA A 76 -1.80 -13.89 11.95
N LEU A 77 -0.96 -13.02 12.52
CA LEU A 77 0.35 -13.40 13.07
C LEU A 77 0.21 -14.21 14.36
N GLU A 78 -0.77 -13.90 15.21
CA GLU A 78 -1.08 -14.73 16.40
C GLU A 78 -1.49 -16.16 16.02
N GLN A 79 -2.21 -16.32 14.91
CA GLN A 79 -2.63 -17.63 14.40
C GLN A 79 -1.51 -18.40 13.70
N ALA A 80 -0.45 -17.72 13.25
CA ALA A 80 0.66 -18.31 12.49
C ALA A 80 2.02 -17.83 13.06
N PRO A 81 2.40 -18.24 14.28
CA PRO A 81 3.60 -17.77 14.97
C PRO A 81 4.91 -18.18 14.28
N GLU A 82 4.86 -19.13 13.35
CA GLU A 82 5.99 -19.51 12.50
C GLU A 82 6.33 -18.49 11.41
N LEU A 83 5.44 -17.52 11.15
CA LEU A 83 5.67 -16.47 10.16
C LEU A 83 6.35 -15.26 10.80
N PRO A 84 7.51 -14.83 10.29
CA PRO A 84 8.14 -13.58 10.73
C PRO A 84 7.24 -12.37 10.44
N ALA A 85 7.04 -11.51 11.44
CA ALA A 85 6.21 -10.32 11.32
C ALA A 85 6.73 -9.34 10.24
N GLU A 86 8.03 -9.35 10.00
CA GLU A 86 8.71 -8.52 9.00
C GLU A 86 8.30 -8.87 7.56
N LEU A 87 7.78 -10.08 7.32
CA LEU A 87 7.34 -10.50 5.99
C LEU A 87 5.89 -10.14 5.68
N VAL A 88 5.12 -9.68 6.68
CA VAL A 88 3.69 -9.37 6.54
C VAL A 88 3.49 -7.87 6.65
N SER A 89 3.56 -7.17 5.52
CA SER A 89 3.33 -5.73 5.41
C SER A 89 2.13 -5.40 4.51
N GLY A 90 1.50 -4.25 4.74
CA GLY A 90 0.34 -3.79 3.99
C GLY A 90 -0.46 -2.72 4.74
N ALA A 91 -1.04 -1.78 4.00
CA ALA A 91 -1.92 -0.73 4.51
C ALA A 91 -3.41 -1.12 4.40
N THR A 92 -3.72 -2.15 3.59
CA THR A 92 -5.07 -2.67 3.40
C THR A 92 -5.14 -4.15 3.75
N VAL A 93 -6.33 -4.66 4.05
CA VAL A 93 -6.56 -6.09 4.34
C VAL A 93 -6.10 -6.97 3.18
N ALA A 94 -6.37 -6.56 1.93
CA ALA A 94 -5.97 -7.29 0.73
C ALA A 94 -4.44 -7.37 0.59
N GLU A 95 -3.72 -6.28 0.86
CA GLU A 95 -2.25 -6.29 0.86
C GLU A 95 -1.69 -7.19 1.96
N VAL A 96 -2.31 -7.18 3.15
CA VAL A 96 -1.93 -8.07 4.25
C VAL A 96 -2.15 -9.54 3.87
N ASP A 97 -3.26 -9.88 3.20
CA ASP A 97 -3.51 -11.24 2.71
C ASP A 97 -2.46 -11.69 1.70
N GLU A 98 -2.13 -10.84 0.74
CA GLU A 98 -1.09 -11.14 -0.25
C GLU A 98 0.28 -11.31 0.41
N ALA A 99 0.61 -10.46 1.38
CA ALA A 99 1.85 -10.56 2.13
C ALA A 99 1.91 -11.85 2.98
N LEU A 100 0.80 -12.23 3.63
CA LEU A 100 0.69 -13.49 4.37
C LEU A 100 0.92 -14.70 3.46
N GLN A 101 0.31 -14.70 2.27
CA GLN A 101 0.53 -15.78 1.30
C GLN A 101 2.00 -15.88 0.89
N ARG A 102 2.62 -14.75 0.51
CA ARG A 102 4.03 -14.71 0.12
C ARG A 102 4.97 -15.13 1.27
N ALA A 103 4.66 -14.72 2.50
CA ALA A 103 5.40 -15.10 3.70
C ALA A 103 5.34 -16.62 3.91
N ARG A 104 4.16 -17.24 3.82
CA ARG A 104 3.98 -18.70 3.93
C ARG A 104 4.77 -19.47 2.88
N GLU A 105 4.71 -19.03 1.63
CA GLU A 105 5.47 -19.65 0.54
C GLU A 105 6.98 -19.57 0.79
N THR A 106 7.46 -18.43 1.26
CA THR A 106 8.88 -18.20 1.56
C THR A 106 9.35 -19.10 2.71
N VAL A 107 8.61 -19.13 3.81
CA VAL A 107 8.92 -19.97 4.97
C VAL A 107 8.89 -21.45 4.60
N SER A 108 7.93 -21.88 3.78
CA SER A 108 7.86 -23.26 3.26
C SER A 108 9.10 -23.62 2.43
N LYS A 109 9.52 -22.75 1.51
CA LYS A 109 10.74 -22.95 0.70
C LYS A 109 12.00 -23.02 1.57
N VAL A 110 12.14 -22.14 2.56
CA VAL A 110 13.28 -22.14 3.48
C VAL A 110 13.32 -23.44 4.30
N ARG A 111 12.18 -23.88 4.84
CA ARG A 111 12.07 -25.14 5.58
C ARG A 111 12.49 -26.34 4.71
N GLY A 112 11.96 -26.43 3.50
CA GLY A 112 12.32 -27.50 2.56
C GLY A 112 13.82 -27.49 2.21
N HIS A 113 14.42 -26.31 2.04
CA HIS A 113 15.85 -26.21 1.78
C HIS A 113 16.69 -26.71 2.98
N LEU A 114 16.36 -26.30 4.20
CA LEU A 114 17.04 -26.73 5.42
C LEU A 114 16.91 -28.25 5.66
N GLU A 115 15.73 -28.82 5.42
CA GLU A 115 15.52 -30.27 5.53
C GLU A 115 16.35 -31.04 4.50
N SER A 116 16.43 -30.55 3.26
CA SER A 116 17.26 -31.18 2.22
C SER A 116 18.75 -31.15 2.56
N GLN A 117 19.25 -30.03 3.11
CA GLN A 117 20.62 -29.91 3.59
C GLN A 117 20.90 -30.83 4.77
N ALA A 118 19.98 -30.92 5.73
CA ALA A 118 20.11 -31.81 6.88
C ALA A 118 20.17 -33.30 6.47
N GLN A 119 19.44 -33.69 5.42
CA GLN A 119 19.51 -35.06 4.88
C GLN A 119 20.82 -35.30 4.11
N ALA A 120 21.28 -34.36 3.30
CA ALA A 120 22.53 -34.47 2.56
C ALA A 120 23.77 -34.51 3.48
N GLY A 121 23.70 -33.85 4.64
CA GLY A 121 24.76 -33.83 5.65
C GLY A 121 24.83 -35.09 6.54
N LYS A 122 23.88 -36.02 6.44
CA LYS A 122 23.95 -37.31 7.15
C LYS A 122 24.99 -38.22 6.49
N VAL A 123 26.25 -38.01 6.82
CA VAL A 123 27.32 -38.97 6.52
C VAL A 123 27.08 -40.23 7.37
N PRO A 124 27.10 -41.45 6.80
CA PRO A 124 26.98 -42.67 7.57
C PRO A 124 28.08 -42.70 8.65
N VAL A 125 27.67 -42.65 9.91
CA VAL A 125 28.57 -42.72 11.05
C VAL A 125 29.01 -44.19 11.20
N GLY A 126 30.03 -44.56 10.45
CA GLY A 126 30.60 -45.89 10.49
C GLY A 126 31.76 -45.98 9.52
N ALA A 127 32.99 -46.02 10.04
CA ALA A 127 34.09 -46.56 9.26
C ALA A 127 33.64 -47.93 8.74
N PRO A 128 33.83 -48.26 7.45
CA PRO A 128 33.53 -49.60 6.97
C PRO A 128 34.20 -50.60 7.91
N PRO A 129 33.48 -51.66 8.34
CA PRO A 129 34.07 -52.66 9.21
C PRO A 129 35.38 -53.12 8.58
N ARG A 130 36.45 -53.23 9.38
CA ARG A 130 37.73 -53.74 8.88
C ARG A 130 37.48 -55.12 8.29
N SER A 131 37.44 -55.22 6.97
CA SER A 131 37.42 -56.51 6.29
C SER A 131 38.74 -57.18 6.61
N GLU A 132 38.69 -58.33 7.28
CA GLU A 132 39.87 -59.15 7.45
C GLU A 132 40.43 -59.54 6.07
N PRO A 133 41.76 -59.63 5.91
CA PRO A 133 42.35 -60.09 4.66
C PRO A 133 41.78 -61.47 4.29
N ASP A 134 41.35 -61.65 3.05
CA ASP A 134 40.86 -62.93 2.58
C ASP A 134 42.03 -63.92 2.46
N LEU A 135 42.12 -64.84 3.42
CA LEU A 135 43.14 -65.89 3.45
C LEU A 135 42.71 -67.16 2.71
N SER A 136 41.51 -67.19 2.11
CA SER A 136 40.98 -68.39 1.47
C SER A 136 41.80 -68.88 0.28
N GLY A 137 42.49 -67.97 -0.42
CA GLY A 137 43.37 -68.27 -1.55
C GLY A 137 44.79 -68.73 -1.20
N LEU A 138 45.19 -68.69 0.08
CA LEU A 138 46.53 -69.08 0.51
C LEU A 138 46.60 -70.59 0.81
N SER A 139 47.70 -71.21 0.38
CA SER A 139 48.08 -72.55 0.78
C SER A 139 48.39 -72.63 2.28
N THR A 140 48.42 -73.84 2.83
CA THR A 140 48.66 -74.08 4.26
C THR A 140 50.01 -73.48 4.72
N GLU A 141 51.05 -73.57 3.89
CA GLU A 141 52.38 -73.03 4.19
C GLU A 141 52.36 -71.49 4.21
N GLU A 142 51.67 -70.85 3.28
CA GLU A 142 51.55 -69.39 3.18
C GLU A 142 50.76 -68.81 4.36
N LYS A 143 49.72 -69.52 4.83
CA LYS A 143 48.97 -69.14 6.03
C LYS A 143 49.83 -69.15 7.30
N ILE A 144 50.69 -70.15 7.44
CA ILE A 144 51.62 -70.27 8.58
C ILE A 144 52.64 -69.13 8.53
N SER A 145 53.23 -68.86 7.37
CA SER A 145 54.20 -67.78 7.20
C SER A 145 53.58 -66.41 7.50
N TYR A 146 52.37 -66.15 7.00
CA TYR A 146 51.61 -64.93 7.28
C TYR A 146 51.36 -64.72 8.79
N GLY A 147 50.95 -65.78 9.50
CA GLY A 147 50.72 -65.71 10.96
C GLY A 147 52.01 -65.49 11.78
N LEU A 148 53.15 -66.04 11.33
CA LEU A 148 54.44 -65.80 11.97
C LEU A 148 54.94 -64.37 11.75
N GLN A 149 54.70 -63.81 10.55
CA GLN A 149 55.10 -62.44 10.20
C GLN A 149 54.31 -61.38 10.95
N GLN A 150 53.01 -61.61 11.17
CA GLN A 150 52.16 -60.72 11.98
C GLN A 150 52.49 -60.72 13.48
N ARG A 151 53.13 -61.78 14.00
CA ARG A 151 53.49 -61.93 15.42
C ARG A 151 54.87 -61.34 15.76
N ALA A 152 55.72 -61.13 14.74
CA ALA A 152 57.09 -60.65 14.90
C ALA A 152 57.27 -59.14 14.73
N GLY A 153 56.19 -58.40 14.43
CA GLY A 153 56.14 -56.93 14.42
C GLY A 153 55.21 -56.41 15.50
#